data_AF-A0A848EMN8-F1
#
_entry.id   AF-A0A848EMN8-F1
#
_cell.length_a   1.000
_cell.length_b   1.000
_cell.length_c   1.000
_cell.angle_alpha   90.00
_cell.angle_beta   90.00
_cell.angle_gamma   90.00
#
_symmetry.space_group_name_H-M   'P 1'
#
loop_
_entity.id
_entity.type
_entity.pdbx_description
1 polymer ?
#
loop_
_entity_poly.entity_id
_entity_poly.type
_entity_poly.pdbx_seq_one_letter_code
_entity_poly.pdbx_strand_id
1 'polypeptide(L)' 'MKLQVKPNGQAVITVPKSMRNAKGWEDGEELQWKINNSGDLILEEV' A
#
# COMPACT_ATOMS: atom_id res chain seq x y z
N MET A 1 -5.44 8.25 -2.13
CA MET A 1 -4.50 7.20 -2.59
C MET A 1 -4.45 7.24 -4.10
N LYS A 2 -3.33 6.84 -4.72
CA LYS A 2 -3.20 6.77 -6.18
C LYS A 2 -2.64 5.41 -6.55
N LEU A 3 -3.39 4.65 -7.36
CA LEU A 3 -2.94 3.41 -7.98
C LEU A 3 -2.36 3.73 -9.36
N GLN A 4 -1.18 3.23 -9.65
CA GLN A 4 -0.55 3.32 -10.96
C GLN A 4 -0.12 1.92 -11.39
N VAL A 5 -0.64 1.47 -12.53
CA VAL A 5 -0.20 0.21 -13.15
C VAL A 5 0.87 0.55 -14.19
N LYS A 6 2.08 0.04 -13.98
CA LYS A 6 3.18 0.20 -14.91
C LYS A 6 3.02 -0.76 -16.10
N PRO A 7 3.62 -0.45 -17.27
CA PRO A 7 3.52 -1.30 -18.46
C PRO A 7 4.04 -2.73 -18.30
N ASN A 8 4.90 -2.97 -17.31
CA ASN A 8 5.41 -4.31 -16.97
C ASN A 8 4.45 -5.12 -16.08
N GLY A 9 3.24 -4.64 -15.85
CA GLY A 9 2.24 -5.28 -14.98
C GLY A 9 2.44 -4.99 -13.49
N GLN A 10 3.45 -4.21 -13.10
CA GLN A 10 3.65 -3.83 -11.69
C GLN A 10 2.63 -2.76 -11.28
N ALA A 11 1.86 -3.02 -10.24
CA ALA A 11 1.03 -2.01 -9.58
C ALA A 11 1.83 -1.29 -8.49
N VAL A 12 1.77 0.04 -8.48
CA VAL A 12 2.32 0.88 -7.41
C VAL A 12 1.18 1.67 -6.79
N ILE A 13 1.07 1.61 -5.46
CA ILE A 13 0.09 2.37 -4.70
C ILE A 13 0.83 3.42 -3.88
N THR A 14 0.52 4.69 -4.13
CA THR A 14 1.02 5.78 -3.31
C THR A 14 0.11 5.99 -2.12
N VAL A 15 0.61 5.64 -0.94
CA VAL A 15 0.00 5.96 0.35
C VAL A 15 0.35 7.41 0.72
N PRO A 16 -0.65 8.29 0.92
CA PRO A 16 -0.41 9.66 1.36
C PRO A 16 0.37 9.73 2.68
N LYS A 17 1.26 10.73 2.80
CA LYS A 17 2.10 10.95 3.98
C LYS A 17 1.28 11.04 5.29
N SER A 18 0.10 11.64 5.25
CA SER A 18 -0.79 11.73 6.42
C SER A 18 -1.24 10.36 6.95
N MET A 19 -1.57 9.41 6.07
CA MET A 19 -1.92 8.05 6.46
C MET A 19 -0.71 7.27 6.95
N ARG A 20 0.43 7.44 6.28
CA ARG A 20 1.69 6.84 6.69
C ARG A 20 2.05 7.25 8.12
N ASN A 21 2.03 8.56 8.40
CA ASN A 21 2.28 9.10 9.73
C ASN A 21 1.25 8.63 10.77
N ALA A 22 -0.03 8.54 10.41
CA ALA A 22 -1.08 8.05 11.31
C ALA A 22 -0.92 6.57 11.67
N LYS A 23 -0.30 5.79 10.78
CA LYS A 23 0.06 4.39 11.02
C LYS A 23 1.44 4.21 11.63
N GLY A 24 2.27 5.25 11.62
CA GLY A 24 3.64 5.19 12.11
C GLY A 24 4.61 4.54 11.13
N TRP A 25 4.20 4.36 9.87
CA TRP A 25 5.06 3.71 8.87
C TRP A 25 6.24 4.60 8.46
N GLU A 26 7.41 4.01 8.31
CA GLU A 26 8.63 4.68 7.89
C GLU A 26 8.77 4.71 6.35
N ASP A 27 9.70 5.52 5.85
CA ASP A 27 10.02 5.51 4.42
C ASP A 27 10.90 4.30 4.08
N GLY A 28 10.45 3.48 3.14
CA GLY A 28 11.13 2.24 2.78
C GLY A 28 10.75 1.03 3.65
N GLU A 29 9.80 1.18 4.58
CA GLU A 29 9.28 0.06 5.36
C GLU A 29 8.61 -0.98 4.46
N GLU A 30 8.91 -2.26 4.71
CA GLU A 30 8.25 -3.37 4.04
C GLU A 30 6.91 -3.66 4.70
N LEU A 31 5.84 -3.66 3.91
CA LEU A 31 4.49 -3.95 4.36
C LEU A 31 3.99 -5.23 3.70
N GLN A 32 3.31 -6.08 4.47
CA GLN A 32 2.53 -7.16 3.92
C GLN A 32 1.23 -6.62 3.32
N TRP A 33 0.80 -7.22 2.21
CA TRP A 33 -0.47 -6.87 1.59
C TRP A 33 -1.28 -8.11 1.24
N LYS A 34 -2.59 -8.00 1.37
CA LYS A 34 -3.55 -9.05 1.00
C LYS A 34 -4.82 -8.44 0.43
N ILE A 35 -5.50 -9.19 -0.43
CA ILE A 35 -6.85 -8.84 -0.89
C ILE A 35 -7.84 -9.69 -0.09
N ASN A 36 -8.80 -9.05 0.58
CA ASN A 36 -9.83 -9.76 1.33
C ASN A 36 -10.94 -10.29 0.38
N ASN A 37 -11.90 -11.05 0.91
CA ASN A 37 -12.99 -11.61 0.12
C ASN A 37 -13.96 -10.54 -0.46
N SER A 38 -13.93 -9.32 0.08
CA SER A 38 -14.69 -8.18 -0.43
C SER A 38 -13.98 -7.46 -1.59
N GLY A 39 -12.74 -7.85 -1.90
CA GLY A 39 -11.91 -7.19 -2.91
C GLY A 39 -11.12 -5.99 -2.39
N ASP A 40 -11.11 -5.75 -1.07
CA ASP A 40 -10.34 -4.66 -0.48
C ASP A 40 -8.87 -5.05 -0.35
N LEU A 41 -7.98 -4.10 -0.68
CA LEU A 41 -6.56 -4.21 -0.40
C LEU A 41 -6.30 -3.83 1.07
N ILE A 42 -5.76 -4.78 1.82
CA ILE A 42 -5.34 -4.60 3.21
C ILE A 42 -3.81 -4.53 3.24
N LEU A 43 -3.28 -3.54 3.97
CA LEU A 43 -1.85 -3.36 4.24
C LEU A 43 -1.60 -3.57 5.73
N GLU A 44 -0.67 -4.45 6.08
CA GLU A 44 -0.29 -4.81 7.45
C GLU A 44 1.24 -4.71 7.61
N GLU A 45 1.71 -4.38 8.82
CA GLU A 45 3.14 -4.44 9.18
C GLU A 45 3.61 -5.90 9.19
N VAL A 46 4.88 -6.14 8.85
CA VAL A 46 5.49 -7.49 8.81
C VAL A 46 5.80 -8.00 10.21
#